data_AF-A0A3S0GDE0-F1
#
_entry.id   AF-A0A3S0GDE0-F1
#
_cell.length_a   1.000
_cell.length_b   1.000
_cell.length_c   1.000
_cell.angle_alpha   90.00
_cell.angle_beta   90.00
_cell.angle_gamma   90.00
#
_symmetry.space_group_name_H-M   'P 1'
#
loop_
_entity.id
_entity.type
_entity.pdbx_description
1 polymer ?
#
loop_
_entity_poly.entity_id
_entity_poly.type
_entity_poly.pdbx_seq_one_letter_code
_entity_poly.pdbx_strand_id
1 'polypeptide(L)'
;MRRRLGIAFALLGTSSAFADDPVGCDKFKWPVDLERAALSTASQQQVASGASINTLTAQSISLKPLASAALPMAPERKPADGTFAGFVTVPNPSGGSYIIGVSDTAWIDVLQNGTYLKPIAYSGATGCEGLRKSIKFELGTAPTIIQVSGVPKNTINLVILPAQN
;
A
#
# COMPACT_ATOMS: atom_id res chain seq x y z
N MET A 1 24.67 -44.99 48.04
CA MET A 1 25.23 -44.37 46.81
C MET A 1 24.11 -43.61 46.09
N ARG A 2 24.16 -42.27 46.05
CA ARG A 2 23.12 -41.41 45.43
C ARG A 2 23.57 -41.02 44.02
N ARG A 3 22.95 -41.59 42.98
CA ARG A 3 23.18 -41.21 41.58
C ARG A 3 22.31 -40.00 41.23
N ARG A 4 22.93 -38.86 40.94
CA ARG A 4 22.25 -37.67 40.39
C ARG A 4 22.15 -37.84 38.88
N LEU A 5 20.94 -37.87 38.34
CA LEU A 5 20.69 -37.81 36.90
C LEU A 5 20.47 -36.33 36.54
N GLY A 6 21.42 -35.73 35.83
CA GLY A 6 21.28 -34.37 35.28
C GLY A 6 20.56 -34.43 33.94
N ILE A 7 19.41 -33.77 33.84
CA ILE A 7 18.68 -33.59 32.58
C ILE A 7 19.19 -32.29 31.96
N ALA A 8 19.88 -32.39 30.83
CA ALA A 8 20.31 -31.25 30.03
C ALA A 8 19.13 -30.76 29.19
N PHE A 9 18.71 -29.51 29.41
CA PHE A 9 17.65 -28.84 28.66
C PHE A 9 18.27 -28.17 27.43
N ALA A 10 18.03 -28.72 26.24
CA ALA A 10 18.46 -28.13 24.98
C ALA A 10 17.45 -27.05 24.54
N LEU A 11 17.86 -25.78 24.65
CA LEU A 11 17.10 -24.62 24.14
C LEU A 11 17.25 -24.56 22.62
N LEU A 12 16.21 -24.95 21.88
CA LEU A 12 16.06 -24.68 20.46
C LEU A 12 15.71 -23.19 20.27
N GLY A 13 16.70 -22.40 19.82
CA GLY A 13 16.48 -21.01 19.43
C GLY A 13 15.64 -20.95 18.15
N THR A 14 14.43 -20.38 18.26
CA THR A 14 13.59 -20.07 17.09
C THR A 14 14.06 -18.76 16.48
N SER A 15 14.82 -18.83 15.38
CA SER A 15 15.14 -17.66 14.57
C SER A 15 13.85 -17.14 13.94
N SER A 16 13.42 -15.93 14.32
CA SER A 16 12.39 -15.21 13.56
C SER A 16 12.98 -14.86 12.19
N ALA A 17 12.58 -15.60 11.16
CA ALA A 17 12.90 -15.23 9.78
C ALA A 17 12.08 -13.97 9.44
N PHE A 18 12.73 -12.80 9.51
CA PHE A 18 12.24 -11.63 8.80
C PHE A 18 12.36 -11.95 7.31
N ALA A 19 11.23 -12.24 6.66
CA ALA A 19 11.22 -12.36 5.22
C ALA A 19 11.52 -10.96 4.65
N ASP A 20 12.78 -10.73 4.28
CA ASP A 20 13.16 -9.53 3.55
C ASP A 20 12.39 -9.49 2.24
N ASP A 21 11.77 -8.36 1.96
CA ASP A 21 11.08 -8.15 0.69
C ASP A 21 12.08 -8.26 -0.46
N PRO A 22 11.70 -8.88 -1.58
CA PRO A 22 12.63 -9.11 -2.67
C PRO A 22 13.12 -7.76 -3.23
N VAL A 23 14.39 -7.69 -3.63
CA VAL A 23 15.06 -6.46 -4.04
C VAL A 23 15.12 -6.37 -5.57
N GLY A 24 14.70 -5.23 -6.13
CA GLY A 24 14.74 -4.92 -7.57
C GLY A 24 13.35 -4.85 -8.21
N CYS A 25 13.21 -4.02 -9.23
CA CYS A 25 11.93 -3.86 -9.95
C CYS A 25 11.53 -5.13 -10.73
N ASP A 26 12.47 -5.99 -11.06
CA ASP A 26 12.25 -7.30 -11.71
C ASP A 26 11.62 -8.33 -10.76
N LYS A 27 11.52 -8.02 -9.46
CA LYS A 27 10.91 -8.90 -8.45
C LYS A 27 9.42 -8.70 -8.27
N PHE A 28 8.82 -7.74 -8.97
CA PHE A 28 7.37 -7.66 -9.03
C PHE A 28 6.81 -8.86 -9.80
N LYS A 29 5.62 -9.32 -9.40
CA LYS A 29 4.92 -10.44 -10.06
C LYS A 29 4.41 -10.08 -11.48
N TRP A 30 4.53 -8.83 -11.89
CA TRP A 30 4.15 -8.30 -13.20
C TRP A 30 5.05 -7.11 -13.58
N PRO A 31 5.10 -6.71 -14.87
CA PRO A 31 5.82 -5.51 -15.29
C PRO A 31 5.25 -4.24 -14.64
N VAL A 32 6.13 -3.38 -14.12
CA VAL A 32 5.74 -2.15 -13.40
C VAL A 32 6.24 -0.86 -14.05
N ASP A 33 6.67 -0.93 -15.31
CA ASP A 33 7.28 0.21 -16.00
C ASP A 33 6.28 1.35 -16.21
N LEU A 34 5.00 1.04 -16.45
CA LEU A 34 3.94 2.05 -16.60
C LEU A 34 3.67 2.79 -15.30
N GLU A 35 3.56 2.07 -14.19
CA GLU A 35 3.39 2.64 -12.85
C GLU A 35 4.58 3.53 -12.50
N ARG A 36 5.81 3.06 -12.74
CA ARG A 36 7.02 3.83 -12.46
C ARG A 36 7.14 5.08 -13.33
N ALA A 37 6.84 4.96 -14.62
CA ALA A 37 6.83 6.10 -15.53
C ALA A 37 5.82 7.15 -15.07
N ALA A 38 4.60 6.75 -14.72
CA ALA A 38 3.60 7.66 -14.18
C ALA A 38 4.06 8.30 -12.85
N LEU A 39 4.60 7.50 -11.91
CA LEU A 39 5.06 8.00 -10.61
C LEU A 39 6.21 9.01 -10.69
N SER A 40 7.01 8.99 -11.77
CA SER A 40 8.08 9.97 -12.01
C SER A 40 7.56 11.41 -12.19
N THR A 41 6.30 11.58 -12.59
CA THR A 41 5.64 12.88 -12.77
C THR A 41 4.61 13.19 -11.70
N ALA A 42 4.43 12.32 -10.70
CA ALA A 42 3.40 12.46 -9.66
C ALA A 42 3.42 13.80 -8.92
N SER A 43 4.61 14.38 -8.72
CA SER A 43 4.78 15.69 -8.07
C SER A 43 4.17 16.86 -8.84
N GLN A 44 3.91 16.70 -10.14
CA GLN A 44 3.20 17.68 -10.98
C GLN A 44 1.68 17.69 -10.70
N GLN A 45 1.17 16.67 -10.00
CA GLN A 45 -0.23 16.48 -9.63
C GLN A 45 -0.32 16.32 -8.10
N GLN A 46 -0.02 17.38 -7.36
CA GLN A 46 -0.14 17.36 -5.90
C GLN A 46 -1.59 17.62 -5.47
N VAL A 47 -2.12 16.76 -4.60
CA VAL A 47 -3.45 16.88 -4.03
C VAL A 47 -3.42 16.73 -2.51
N ALA A 48 -4.39 17.34 -1.82
CA ALA A 48 -4.55 17.12 -0.39
C ALA A 48 -5.33 15.84 -0.11
N SER A 49 -5.09 15.21 1.05
CA SER A 49 -5.98 14.17 1.56
C SER A 49 -7.43 14.67 1.61
N GLY A 50 -8.36 13.87 1.10
CA GLY A 50 -9.77 14.19 0.93
C GLY A 50 -10.12 14.73 -0.47
N ALA A 51 -9.14 14.88 -1.37
CA ALA A 51 -9.40 15.35 -2.72
C ALA A 51 -10.17 14.30 -3.56
N SER A 52 -11.01 14.80 -4.46
CA SER A 52 -11.60 14.01 -5.54
C SER A 52 -10.72 14.09 -6.78
N ILE A 53 -10.40 12.95 -7.38
CA ILE A 53 -9.53 12.83 -8.54
C ILE A 53 -10.31 12.25 -9.73
N ASN A 54 -10.37 13.00 -10.83
CA ASN A 54 -11.11 12.59 -12.03
C ASN A 54 -10.24 11.88 -13.07
N THR A 55 -8.94 12.09 -13.00
CA THR A 55 -7.95 11.47 -13.90
C THR A 55 -7.19 10.41 -13.14
N LEU A 56 -7.38 9.15 -13.53
CA LEU A 56 -6.68 8.00 -12.96
C LEU A 56 -5.28 7.92 -13.55
N THR A 57 -4.33 8.43 -12.79
CA THR A 57 -2.89 8.46 -13.09
C THR A 57 -2.12 8.54 -11.76
N ALA A 58 -0.84 8.87 -11.81
CA ALA A 58 -0.03 9.14 -10.63
C ALA A 58 -0.24 10.55 -10.07
N GLN A 59 -0.31 10.64 -8.74
CA GLN A 59 -0.47 11.89 -7.99
C GLN A 59 0.34 11.84 -6.70
N SER A 60 0.76 13.01 -6.23
CA SER A 60 1.39 13.16 -4.91
C SER A 60 0.34 13.61 -3.90
N ILE A 61 0.12 12.81 -2.85
CA ILE A 61 -0.88 13.11 -1.82
C ILE A 61 -0.20 13.73 -0.62
N SER A 62 -0.59 14.95 -0.26
CA SER A 62 -0.26 15.56 1.04
C SER A 62 -1.10 14.91 2.13
N LEU A 63 -0.43 14.16 3.00
CA LEU A 63 -1.01 13.37 4.08
C LEU A 63 -1.07 14.18 5.37
N LYS A 64 -1.86 13.67 6.32
CA LYS A 64 -1.98 14.21 7.67
C LYS A 64 -1.47 13.18 8.68
N PRO A 65 -1.08 13.60 9.90
CA PRO A 65 -0.84 12.65 10.99
C PRO A 65 -2.05 11.70 11.13
N LEU A 66 -1.79 10.42 11.40
CA LEU A 66 -2.83 9.38 11.43
C LEU A 66 -4.06 9.79 12.27
N ALA A 67 -3.84 10.40 13.43
CA ALA A 67 -4.89 10.83 14.37
C ALA A 67 -5.80 11.95 13.81
N SER A 68 -5.34 12.74 12.84
CA SER A 68 -6.08 13.85 12.24
C SER A 68 -6.38 13.65 10.74
N ALA A 69 -6.10 12.46 10.20
CA ALA A 69 -6.30 12.13 8.79
C ALA A 69 -7.76 12.00 8.38
N ALA A 70 -8.70 11.88 9.33
CA ALA A 70 -10.14 11.77 9.09
C ALA A 70 -10.49 10.72 8.02
N LEU A 71 -9.84 9.56 8.12
CA LEU A 71 -10.01 8.43 7.23
C LEU A 71 -11.48 7.96 7.21
N PRO A 72 -12.10 7.78 6.02
CA PRO A 72 -13.51 7.39 5.90
C PRO A 72 -13.87 6.09 6.60
N MET A 73 -12.97 5.12 6.60
CA MET A 73 -13.04 3.93 7.45
C MET A 73 -11.70 3.69 8.14
N ALA A 74 -11.72 2.95 9.25
CA ALA A 74 -10.49 2.57 9.95
C ALA A 74 -9.58 1.74 9.02
N PRO A 75 -8.25 1.83 9.12
CA PRO A 75 -7.38 0.94 8.37
C PRO A 75 -7.63 -0.53 8.72
N GLU A 76 -7.64 -1.44 7.73
CA GLU A 76 -7.83 -2.87 8.01
C GLU A 76 -6.65 -3.46 8.80
N ARG A 77 -5.47 -2.85 8.67
CA ARG A 77 -4.27 -3.20 9.42
C ARG A 77 -3.85 -2.01 10.28
N LYS A 78 -3.66 -2.26 11.58
CA LYS A 78 -3.21 -1.25 12.53
C LYS A 78 -1.89 -0.63 12.04
N PRO A 79 -1.86 0.68 11.71
CA PRO A 79 -0.62 1.35 11.37
C PRO A 79 0.25 1.57 12.62
N ALA A 80 1.55 1.77 12.43
CA ALA A 80 2.43 2.19 13.52
C ALA A 80 2.07 3.60 14.01
N ASP A 81 2.35 3.88 15.28
CA ASP A 81 2.13 5.21 15.86
C ASP A 81 3.06 6.25 15.22
N GLY A 82 2.65 7.52 15.24
CA GLY A 82 3.42 8.62 14.65
C GLY A 82 3.48 8.62 13.11
N THR A 83 2.79 7.70 12.45
CA THR A 83 2.70 7.65 10.98
C THR A 83 1.64 8.62 10.43
N PHE A 84 1.68 8.79 9.11
CA PHE A 84 0.76 9.61 8.35
C PHE A 84 -0.26 8.74 7.59
N ALA A 85 -1.39 9.35 7.28
CA ALA A 85 -2.45 8.75 6.52
C ALA A 85 -3.21 9.80 5.70
N GLY A 86 -3.95 9.32 4.72
CA GLY A 86 -4.81 10.15 3.90
C GLY A 86 -5.61 9.32 2.92
N PHE A 87 -6.42 9.99 2.11
CA PHE A 87 -7.26 9.33 1.13
C PHE A 87 -7.56 10.24 -0.06
N VAL A 88 -7.96 9.62 -1.16
CA VAL A 88 -8.52 10.30 -2.33
C VAL A 88 -9.78 9.57 -2.77
N THR A 89 -10.67 10.29 -3.46
CA THR A 89 -11.91 9.74 -3.99
C THR A 89 -11.88 9.77 -5.51
N VAL A 90 -12.14 8.63 -6.14
CA VAL A 90 -12.43 8.50 -7.56
C VAL A 90 -13.96 8.49 -7.70
N PRO A 91 -14.60 9.56 -8.21
CA PRO A 91 -16.06 9.65 -8.19
C PRO A 91 -16.73 8.68 -9.17
N ASN A 92 -16.13 8.49 -10.35
CA ASN A 92 -16.71 7.68 -11.42
C ASN A 92 -15.63 6.81 -12.10
N PRO A 93 -15.09 5.79 -11.42
CA PRO A 93 -14.19 4.84 -12.08
C PRO A 93 -14.94 4.12 -13.20
N SER A 94 -14.26 3.86 -14.31
CA SER A 94 -14.74 2.82 -15.23
C SER A 94 -14.66 1.47 -14.50
N GLY A 95 -15.63 0.59 -14.71
CA GLY A 95 -15.56 -0.75 -14.11
C GLY A 95 -14.42 -1.56 -14.72
N GLY A 96 -13.73 -2.36 -13.90
CA GLY A 96 -12.70 -3.30 -14.34
C GLY A 96 -11.54 -3.45 -13.35
N SER A 97 -10.49 -4.16 -13.79
CA SER A 97 -9.27 -4.36 -13.01
C SER A 97 -8.38 -3.12 -13.03
N TYR A 98 -7.92 -2.71 -11.85
CA TYR A 98 -6.98 -1.60 -11.67
C TYR A 98 -5.78 -2.04 -10.85
N ILE A 99 -4.62 -1.50 -11.20
CA ILE A 99 -3.44 -1.48 -10.35
C ILE A 99 -3.44 -0.19 -9.54
N ILE A 100 -3.27 -0.34 -8.23
CA ILE A 100 -3.04 0.74 -7.29
C ILE A 100 -1.65 0.55 -6.68
N GLY A 101 -0.75 1.51 -6.93
CA GLY A 101 0.64 1.46 -6.48
C GLY A 101 1.03 2.65 -5.63
N VAL A 102 2.01 2.47 -4.76
CA VAL A 102 2.53 3.53 -3.89
C VAL A 102 4.05 3.54 -3.86
N SER A 103 4.63 4.73 -3.67
CA SER A 103 6.08 4.95 -3.71
C SER A 103 6.84 4.57 -2.43
N ASP A 104 6.15 4.39 -1.31
CA ASP A 104 6.76 4.11 -0.01
C ASP A 104 5.91 3.09 0.77
N THR A 105 6.37 2.70 1.96
CA THR A 105 5.66 1.78 2.83
C THR A 105 4.32 2.39 3.26
N ALA A 106 3.23 1.72 2.90
CA ALA A 106 1.88 2.07 3.29
C ALA A 106 0.98 0.82 3.31
N TRP A 107 -0.08 0.85 4.11
CA TRP A 107 -1.28 0.05 3.86
C TRP A 107 -2.15 0.75 2.84
N ILE A 108 -2.83 -0.01 1.98
CA ILE A 108 -3.76 0.48 0.98
C ILE A 108 -5.08 -0.21 1.24
N ASP A 109 -6.10 0.57 1.59
CA ASP A 109 -7.47 0.09 1.75
C ASP A 109 -8.31 0.76 0.65
N VAL A 110 -9.08 -0.01 -0.10
CA VAL A 110 -9.92 0.48 -1.20
C VAL A 110 -11.37 0.26 -0.82
N LEU A 111 -12.22 1.26 -1.00
CA LEU A 111 -13.59 1.22 -0.53
C LEU A 111 -14.56 1.60 -1.64
N GLN A 112 -15.60 0.79 -1.78
CA GLN A 112 -16.77 1.10 -2.60
C GLN A 112 -18.01 0.72 -1.80
N ASN A 113 -19.07 1.53 -1.92
CA ASN A 113 -20.36 1.28 -1.27
C ASN A 113 -20.26 1.09 0.26
N GLY A 114 -19.33 1.80 0.92
CA GLY A 114 -19.14 1.72 2.37
C GLY A 114 -18.50 0.42 2.87
N THR A 115 -17.86 -0.35 1.98
CA THR A 115 -17.18 -1.61 2.32
C THR A 115 -15.78 -1.66 1.73
N TYR A 116 -14.89 -2.42 2.37
CA TYR A 116 -13.56 -2.69 1.80
C TYR A 116 -13.64 -3.66 0.62
N LEU A 117 -12.98 -3.30 -0.47
CA LEU A 117 -12.72 -4.19 -1.58
C LEU A 117 -11.51 -5.06 -1.27
N LYS A 118 -11.65 -6.37 -1.49
CA LYS A 118 -10.53 -7.29 -1.37
C LYS A 118 -9.60 -7.14 -2.59
N PRO A 119 -8.28 -7.07 -2.38
CA PRO A 119 -7.33 -7.13 -3.50
C PRO A 119 -7.38 -8.51 -4.16
N ILE A 120 -7.31 -8.54 -5.49
CA ILE A 120 -7.27 -9.78 -6.27
C ILE A 120 -5.83 -10.31 -6.41
N ALA A 121 -4.83 -9.43 -6.35
CA ALA A 121 -3.42 -9.79 -6.32
C ALA A 121 -2.57 -8.68 -5.68
N TYR A 122 -1.42 -9.04 -5.12
CA TYR A 122 -0.46 -8.10 -4.54
C TYR A 122 0.96 -8.44 -4.96
N SER A 123 1.77 -7.40 -5.14
CA SER A 123 3.19 -7.46 -5.42
C SER A 123 3.92 -6.32 -4.73
N GLY A 124 5.15 -6.56 -4.31
CA GLY A 124 5.99 -5.54 -3.69
C GLY A 124 7.45 -5.95 -3.76
N ALA A 125 8.32 -4.96 -3.88
CA ALA A 125 9.75 -5.14 -3.84
C ALA A 125 10.37 -3.94 -3.15
N THR A 126 11.57 -4.13 -2.61
CA THR A 126 12.44 -3.03 -2.17
C THR A 126 13.47 -2.74 -3.26
N GLY A 127 14.20 -1.63 -3.16
CA GLY A 127 15.21 -1.27 -4.18
C GLY A 127 14.65 -0.95 -5.57
N CYS A 128 13.33 -0.78 -5.70
CA CYS A 128 12.70 -0.29 -6.92
C CYS A 128 12.36 1.19 -6.74
N GLU A 129 13.16 2.07 -7.35
CA GLU A 129 12.99 3.52 -7.17
C GLU A 129 11.61 3.97 -7.65
N GLY A 130 10.94 4.74 -6.79
CA GLY A 130 9.62 5.31 -7.06
C GLY A 130 8.44 4.40 -6.78
N LEU A 131 8.61 3.08 -6.59
CA LEU A 131 7.52 2.13 -6.38
C LEU A 131 7.87 1.07 -5.33
N ARG A 132 7.02 0.95 -4.30
CA ARG A 132 7.22 0.02 -3.17
C ARG A 132 6.21 -1.13 -3.14
N LYS A 133 4.95 -0.83 -3.46
CA LYS A 133 3.85 -1.81 -3.55
C LYS A 133 3.02 -1.55 -4.78
N SER A 134 2.48 -2.62 -5.37
CA SER A 134 1.53 -2.61 -6.47
C SER A 134 0.47 -3.67 -6.19
N ILE A 135 -0.80 -3.28 -6.18
CA ILE A 135 -1.92 -4.14 -5.78
C ILE A 135 -3.02 -4.05 -6.82
N LYS A 136 -3.54 -5.20 -7.26
CA LYS A 136 -4.66 -5.28 -8.20
C LYS A 136 -5.98 -5.34 -7.43
N PHE A 137 -6.94 -4.53 -7.86
CA PHE A 137 -8.32 -4.51 -7.36
C PHE A 137 -9.30 -4.57 -8.53
N GLU A 138 -10.46 -5.15 -8.28
CA GLU A 138 -11.59 -5.09 -9.21
C GLU A 138 -12.51 -3.95 -8.77
N LEU A 139 -12.57 -2.87 -9.54
CA LEU A 139 -13.41 -1.72 -9.25
C LEU A 139 -14.74 -1.84 -10.00
N GLY A 140 -15.85 -1.60 -9.29
CA GLY A 140 -17.13 -1.30 -9.92
C GLY A 140 -17.17 0.14 -10.43
N THR A 141 -18.35 0.60 -10.86
CA THR A 141 -18.56 1.99 -11.35
C THR A 141 -18.99 2.97 -10.25
N ALA A 142 -19.15 2.50 -9.02
CA ALA A 142 -19.49 3.35 -7.88
C ALA A 142 -18.28 4.21 -7.45
N PRO A 143 -18.51 5.34 -6.76
CA PRO A 143 -17.42 6.12 -6.18
C PRO A 143 -16.48 5.25 -5.34
N THR A 144 -15.19 5.31 -5.66
CA THR A 144 -14.14 4.53 -4.99
C THR A 144 -13.29 5.45 -4.13
N ILE A 145 -13.13 5.11 -2.86
CA ILE A 145 -12.17 5.76 -1.98
C ILE A 145 -10.92 4.91 -1.93
N ILE A 146 -9.75 5.53 -1.98
CA ILE A 146 -8.46 4.87 -1.81
C ILE A 146 -7.79 5.51 -0.60
N GLN A 147 -7.66 4.74 0.46
CA GLN A 147 -7.03 5.15 1.71
C GLN A 147 -5.61 4.60 1.78
N VAL A 148 -4.69 5.45 2.23
CA VAL A 148 -3.32 5.06 2.57
C VAL A 148 -3.07 5.35 4.04
N SER A 149 -2.42 4.43 4.74
CA SER A 149 -2.09 4.58 6.16
C SER A 149 -0.74 3.94 6.49
N GLY A 150 -0.15 4.31 7.62
CA GLY A 150 1.16 3.79 8.01
C GLY A 150 2.32 4.38 7.22
N VAL A 151 2.13 5.54 6.60
CA VAL A 151 3.14 6.19 5.79
C VAL A 151 4.16 6.88 6.70
N PRO A 152 5.48 6.69 6.51
CA PRO A 152 6.49 7.29 7.37
C PRO A 152 6.67 8.81 7.15
N LYS A 153 6.20 9.32 6.01
CA LYS A 153 6.33 10.73 5.59
C LYS A 153 4.94 11.34 5.41
N ASN A 154 4.88 12.67 5.47
CA ASN A 154 3.65 13.43 5.24
C ASN A 154 3.25 13.54 3.76
N THR A 155 3.94 12.87 2.85
CA THR A 155 3.63 12.82 1.43
C THR A 155 3.86 11.41 0.90
N ILE A 156 3.02 10.96 -0.02
CA ILE A 156 3.22 9.71 -0.76
C ILE A 156 2.77 9.89 -2.21
N ASN A 157 3.46 9.24 -3.15
CA ASN A 157 2.98 9.17 -4.51
C ASN A 157 2.11 7.91 -4.66
N LEU A 158 0.89 8.10 -5.15
CA LEU A 158 -0.09 7.08 -5.46
C LEU A 158 -0.28 7.03 -6.97
N VAL A 159 -0.36 5.84 -7.55
CA VAL A 159 -0.73 5.63 -8.95
C VAL A 159 -1.93 4.71 -9.05
N ILE A 160 -2.85 5.07 -9.94
CA ILE A 160 -4.04 4.27 -10.26
C ILE A 160 -4.08 4.12 -11.77
N LEU A 161 -3.89 2.91 -12.27
CA LEU A 161 -3.92 2.61 -13.71
C LEU A 161 -4.77 1.38 -13.97
N PRO A 162 -5.40 1.24 -15.15
CA PRO A 162 -5.98 -0.03 -15.56
C PRO A 162 -4.93 -1.15 -15.45
N ALA A 163 -5.34 -2.29 -14.91
CA ALA A 163 -4.45 -3.44 -14.83
C ALA A 163 -4.17 -3.96 -16.25
N GLN A 164 -2.90 -4.20 -16.55
CA GLN A 164 -2.52 -4.93 -17.75
C GLN A 164 -2.74 -6.43 -17.51
N ASN A 165 -3.22 -7.12 -18.55
CA ASN A 165 -3.37 -8.57 -18.60
C ASN A 165 -2.06 -9.25 -18.97
#